data_AF-A0A2V7SGA8-F1
#
_entry.id   AF-A0A2V7SGA8-F1
#
_cell.length_a   1.000
_cell.length_b   1.000
_cell.length_c   1.000
_cell.angle_alpha   90.00
_cell.angle_beta   90.00
_cell.angle_gamma   90.00
#
_symmetry.space_group_name_H-M   'P 1'
#
loop_
_entity.id
_entity.type
_entity.pdbx_description
1 polymer ?
#
loop_
_entity_poly.entity_id
_entity_poly.type
_entity_poly.pdbx_seq_one_letter_code
_entity_poly.pdbx_strand_id
1 'polypeptide(L)'
;MGAAIDPGSVTGRFEFLEPLPAPVAGATAVVRRGRIYVMGGTDSLGRPQQAVYVGRIGVTGHIDGWYLEPPLPAARAYGGGVVLEQRAVAFGGVADSVRPGGTPTGPGMAWYSGVST
;
A
#
# COMPACT_ATOMS: atom_id res chain seq x y z
N MET A 1 14.90 -16.35 -10.85
CA MET A 1 14.10 -16.13 -12.08
C MET A 1 13.56 -14.72 -12.03
N GLY A 2 14.13 -13.80 -12.80
CA GLY A 2 13.49 -12.50 -13.03
C GLY A 2 12.43 -12.70 -14.11
N ALA A 3 11.17 -12.39 -13.82
CA ALA A 3 10.16 -12.32 -14.86
C ALA A 3 10.57 -11.19 -15.81
N ALA A 4 10.92 -11.54 -17.05
CA ALA A 4 11.14 -10.55 -18.09
C ALA A 4 9.83 -9.76 -18.25
N ILE A 5 9.93 -8.43 -18.26
CA ILE A 5 8.82 -7.59 -18.66
C ILE A 5 8.67 -7.80 -20.16
N ASP A 6 7.65 -8.55 -20.56
CA ASP A 6 7.31 -8.75 -21.96
C ASP A 6 6.94 -7.37 -22.55
N PRO A 7 7.62 -6.89 -23.62
CA PRO A 7 7.35 -5.58 -24.21
C PRO A 7 5.87 -5.39 -24.60
N GLY A 8 5.16 -6.48 -24.91
CA GLY A 8 3.73 -6.49 -25.20
C GLY A 8 2.83 -6.25 -23.97
N SER A 9 3.34 -6.47 -22.75
CA SER A 9 2.53 -6.36 -21.52
C SER A 9 2.26 -4.93 -21.08
N VAL A 10 3.06 -3.96 -21.53
CA VAL A 10 2.86 -2.53 -21.25
C VAL A 10 2.08 -1.84 -22.39
N THR A 11 2.00 -2.46 -23.57
CA THR A 11 1.32 -1.92 -24.76
C THR A 11 -0.10 -2.44 -24.94
N GLY A 12 -0.63 -3.18 -23.97
CA GLY A 12 -2.02 -3.64 -23.97
C GLY A 12 -3.02 -2.48 -23.91
N ARG A 13 -4.25 -2.71 -24.38
CA ARG A 13 -5.35 -1.75 -24.21
C ARG A 13 -5.66 -1.61 -22.71
N PHE A 14 -5.77 -0.38 -22.23
CA PHE A 14 -6.25 -0.13 -20.87
C PHE A 14 -7.72 -0.56 -20.75
N GLU A 15 -8.01 -1.36 -19.73
CA GLU A 15 -9.36 -1.80 -19.39
C GLU A 15 -9.78 -1.21 -18.05
N PHE A 16 -11.06 -0.89 -17.92
CA PHE A 16 -11.63 -0.47 -16.65
C PHE A 16 -11.72 -1.68 -15.72
N LEU A 17 -11.17 -1.55 -14.51
CA LEU A 17 -11.30 -2.51 -13.42
C LEU A 17 -12.26 -1.97 -12.36
N GLU A 18 -12.58 -2.80 -11.37
CA GLU A 18 -13.35 -2.39 -10.20
C GLU A 18 -12.68 -1.19 -9.52
N PRO A 19 -13.36 -0.04 -9.38
CA PRO A 19 -12.78 1.15 -8.80
C PRO A 19 -12.48 0.95 -7.30
N LEU A 20 -11.49 1.69 -6.79
CA LEU A 20 -11.27 1.76 -5.35
C LEU A 20 -12.53 2.29 -4.64
N PRO A 21 -12.84 1.83 -3.41
CA PRO A 21 -14.02 2.28 -2.66
C PRO A 21 -14.03 3.77 -2.32
N ALA A 22 -12.86 4.42 -2.34
CA ALA A 22 -12.70 5.85 -2.17
C ALA A 22 -11.61 6.40 -3.09
N PRO A 23 -11.65 7.69 -3.47
CA PRO A 23 -10.56 8.34 -4.18
C PRO A 23 -9.29 8.34 -3.31
N VAL A 24 -8.17 7.93 -3.90
CA VAL A 24 -6.87 7.94 -3.25
C VAL A 24 -5.81 8.47 -4.20
N ALA A 25 -5.01 9.45 -3.76
CA ALA A 25 -3.85 9.93 -4.49
C ALA A 25 -2.55 9.67 -3.70
N GLY A 26 -1.42 9.46 -4.39
CA GLY A 26 -0.14 9.25 -3.71
C GLY A 26 -0.06 8.01 -2.82
N ALA A 27 -0.93 7.01 -3.02
CA ALA A 27 -0.84 5.76 -2.28
C ALA A 27 0.39 4.94 -2.68
N THR A 28 0.81 4.08 -1.76
CA THR A 28 1.80 3.05 -2.04
C THR A 28 1.10 1.76 -2.47
N ALA A 29 1.38 1.25 -3.65
CA ALA A 29 0.80 0.01 -4.17
C ALA A 29 1.85 -1.10 -4.29
N VAL A 30 1.54 -2.32 -3.83
CA VAL A 30 2.39 -3.51 -4.00
C VAL A 30 1.56 -4.75 -4.32
N VAL A 31 2.14 -5.69 -5.08
CA VAL A 31 1.49 -6.97 -5.41
C VAL A 31 2.15 -8.11 -4.65
N ARG A 32 1.36 -8.91 -3.94
CA ARG A 32 1.83 -10.10 -3.19
C ARG A 32 0.80 -11.22 -3.21
N ARG A 33 1.22 -12.42 -3.61
CA ARG A 33 0.41 -13.66 -3.60
C ARG A 33 -0.96 -13.47 -4.27
N GLY A 34 -0.96 -12.93 -5.50
CA GLY A 34 -2.20 -12.71 -6.28
C GLY A 34 -3.12 -11.64 -5.71
N ARG A 35 -2.61 -10.73 -4.87
CA ARG A 35 -3.36 -9.60 -4.33
C ARG A 35 -2.57 -8.32 -4.52
N ILE A 36 -3.27 -7.23 -4.83
CA ILE A 36 -2.73 -5.88 -4.79
C ILE A 36 -3.11 -5.22 -3.46
N TYR A 37 -2.16 -4.56 -2.83
CA TYR A 37 -2.33 -3.80 -1.60
C TYR A 37 -2.08 -2.34 -1.92
N VAL A 38 -3.08 -1.49 -1.73
CA VAL A 38 -3.01 -0.04 -1.88
C VAL A 38 -3.06 0.56 -0.47
N MET A 39 -1.94 1.09 -0.02
CA MET A 39 -1.70 1.52 1.36
C MET A 39 -1.55 3.04 1.43
N GLY A 40 -2.31 3.66 2.34
CA GLY A 40 -2.24 5.09 2.62
C GLY A 40 -2.73 5.96 1.46
N GLY A 41 -1.91 6.94 1.08
CA GLY A 41 -2.26 8.01 0.15
C GLY A 41 -3.03 9.14 0.83
N THR A 42 -3.60 10.03 0.03
CA THR A 42 -4.44 11.14 0.47
C THR A 42 -5.88 10.96 0.04
N ASP A 43 -6.81 11.42 0.86
CA ASP A 43 -8.23 11.53 0.51
C ASP A 43 -8.50 12.66 -0.50
N SER A 44 -9.79 12.90 -0.80
CA SER A 44 -10.24 13.98 -1.68
C SER A 44 -9.94 15.39 -1.17
N LEU A 45 -9.57 15.54 0.11
CA LEU A 45 -9.16 16.80 0.74
C LEU A 45 -7.63 16.94 0.80
N GLY A 46 -6.88 15.99 0.24
CA GLY A 46 -5.42 15.98 0.28
C GLY A 46 -4.84 15.58 1.65
N ARG A 47 -5.65 15.03 2.55
CA ARG A 47 -5.20 14.61 3.89
C ARG A 47 -4.64 13.20 3.80
N PRO A 48 -3.42 12.93 4.29
CA PRO A 48 -2.92 11.57 4.30
C PRO A 48 -3.82 10.67 5.17
N GLN A 49 -3.87 9.39 4.82
CA GLN A 49 -4.73 8.43 5.50
C GLN A 49 -4.00 7.12 5.83
N GLN A 50 -4.66 6.30 6.63
CA GLN A 50 -4.16 5.01 7.11
C GLN A 50 -4.78 3.81 6.38
N ALA A 51 -5.73 4.05 5.47
CA ALA A 51 -6.49 2.98 4.83
C ALA A 51 -5.58 2.03 4.03
N VAL A 52 -5.88 0.73 4.11
CA VAL A 52 -5.23 -0.29 3.29
C VAL A 52 -6.33 -1.03 2.54
N TYR A 53 -6.38 -0.81 1.23
CA TYR A 53 -7.28 -1.53 0.34
C TYR A 53 -6.58 -2.73 -0.27
N VAL A 54 -7.25 -3.88 -0.26
CA VAL A 54 -6.75 -5.11 -0.87
C VAL A 54 -7.69 -5.59 -1.95
N GLY A 55 -7.14 -5.72 -3.16
CA GLY A 55 -7.83 -6.28 -4.30
C GLY A 55 -7.30 -7.68 -4.61
N ARG A 56 -8.19 -8.66 -4.80
CA ARG A 56 -7.79 -9.98 -5.31
C ARG A 56 -7.63 -9.90 -6.83
N ILE A 57 -6.46 -10.32 -7.33
CA ILE A 57 -6.18 -10.39 -8.76
C ILE A 57 -6.65 -11.76 -9.25
N GLY A 58 -7.65 -11.77 -10.14
CA GLY A 58 -8.15 -12.97 -10.80
C GLY A 58 -7.18 -13.51 -11.85
N VAL A 59 -7.46 -14.71 -12.36
CA VAL A 59 -6.62 -15.40 -13.37
C VAL A 59 -6.42 -14.60 -14.66
N THR A 60 -7.39 -13.77 -15.03
CA THR A 60 -7.31 -12.89 -16.20
C THR A 60 -6.79 -11.48 -15.87
N GLY A 61 -6.31 -11.23 -14.65
CA GLY A 61 -5.74 -9.94 -14.21
C GLY A 61 -6.74 -8.92 -13.67
N HIS A 62 -8.04 -9.23 -13.70
CA HIS A 62 -9.11 -8.40 -13.15
C HIS A 62 -9.07 -8.34 -11.61
N ILE A 63 -9.60 -7.25 -11.04
CA ILE A 63 -9.83 -7.10 -9.60
C ILE A 63 -11.32 -7.23 -9.37
N ASP A 64 -11.72 -8.27 -8.65
CA ASP A 64 -13.13 -8.62 -8.41
C ASP A 64 -13.80 -7.79 -7.30
N GLY A 65 -13.01 -7.00 -6.58
CA GLY A 65 -13.47 -6.27 -5.41
C GLY A 65 -12.33 -5.81 -4.53
N TRP A 66 -12.64 -4.83 -3.68
CA TRP A 66 -11.71 -4.24 -2.72
C TRP A 66 -12.20 -4.48 -1.30
N TYR A 67 -11.27 -4.86 -0.43
CA TYR A 67 -11.51 -5.10 0.98
C TYR A 67 -10.60 -4.21 1.82
N LEU A 68 -11.05 -3.86 3.02
CA LEU A 68 -10.20 -3.16 3.99
C LEU A 68 -9.41 -4.18 4.80
N GLU A 69 -8.10 -3.99 4.84
CA GLU A 69 -7.22 -4.62 5.82
C GLU A 69 -7.03 -3.70 7.04
N PRO A 70 -6.45 -4.20 8.14
CA PRO A 70 -6.02 -3.36 9.25
C PRO A 70 -5.23 -2.13 8.75
N PRO A 71 -5.54 -0.94 9.28
CA PRO A 71 -4.93 0.30 8.82
C PRO A 71 -3.44 0.35 9.12
N LEU A 72 -2.72 1.20 8.39
CA LEU A 72 -1.34 1.56 8.74
C LEU A 72 -1.29 2.16 10.15
N PRO A 73 -0.19 1.96 10.92
CA PRO A 73 -0.06 2.54 12.25
C PRO A 73 -0.05 4.08 12.30
N ALA A 74 0.27 4.71 11.18
CA ALA A 74 0.25 6.17 11.02
C ALA A 74 -0.12 6.50 9.57
N ALA A 75 -0.81 7.62 9.39
CA ALA A 75 -1.22 8.08 8.07
C ALA A 75 0.00 8.41 7.22
N ARG A 76 0.00 7.98 5.95
CA ARG A 76 1.15 8.14 5.04
C ARG A 76 0.69 8.34 3.60
N ALA A 77 1.30 9.27 2.90
CA ALA A 77 1.16 9.47 1.46
C ALA A 77 2.51 9.73 0.77
N TYR A 78 2.58 9.50 -0.54
CA TYR A 78 3.76 9.72 -1.38
C TYR A 78 5.00 8.93 -0.93
N GLY A 79 4.76 7.73 -0.36
CA GLY A 79 5.80 6.81 0.11
C GLY A 79 6.18 5.73 -0.90
N GLY A 80 7.20 4.96 -0.57
CA GLY A 80 7.64 3.79 -1.31
C GLY A 80 7.09 2.49 -0.72
N GLY A 81 6.97 1.45 -1.56
CA GLY A 81 6.50 0.14 -1.14
C GLY A 81 7.34 -0.97 -1.74
N VAL A 82 7.68 -1.97 -0.93
CA VAL A 82 8.39 -3.18 -1.38
C VAL A 82 7.77 -4.41 -0.77
N VAL A 83 7.88 -5.53 -1.48
CA VAL A 83 7.55 -6.86 -0.94
C VAL A 83 8.86 -7.53 -0.58
N LEU A 84 9.06 -7.80 0.71
CA LEU A 84 10.22 -8.51 1.24
C LEU A 84 9.77 -9.91 1.67
N GLU A 85 10.19 -10.93 0.93
CA GLU A 85 9.82 -12.34 1.13
C GLU A 85 8.30 -12.56 1.26
N GLN A 86 7.81 -12.50 2.50
CA GLN A 86 6.41 -12.71 2.86
C GLN A 86 5.74 -11.46 3.45
N ARG A 87 6.34 -10.27 3.39
CA ARG A 87 5.78 -9.05 3.99
C ARG A 87 5.72 -7.91 2.97
N ALA A 88 4.60 -7.18 2.97
CA ALA A 88 4.50 -5.89 2.30
C ALA A 88 5.01 -4.82 3.27
N VAL A 89 5.90 -3.95 2.80
CA VAL A 89 6.49 -2.87 3.60
C VAL A 89 6.26 -1.55 2.88
N ALA A 90 5.60 -0.62 3.54
CA ALA A 90 5.51 0.77 3.12
C ALA A 90 6.48 1.63 3.95
N PHE A 91 7.23 2.52 3.30
CA PHE A 91 8.24 3.35 3.97
C PHE A 91 8.29 4.77 3.40
N GLY A 92 8.83 5.69 4.20
CA GLY A 92 8.88 7.11 3.85
C GLY A 92 7.49 7.75 3.76
N GLY A 93 7.36 8.70 2.85
CA GLY A 93 6.15 9.48 2.65
C GLY A 93 5.96 10.60 3.67
N VAL A 94 4.91 11.39 3.46
CA VAL A 94 4.45 12.43 4.37
C VAL A 94 3.34 11.86 5.24
N ALA A 95 3.42 12.15 6.54
CA ALA A 95 2.31 11.95 7.46
C ALA A 95 1.64 13.29 7.72
N ASP A 96 0.38 13.25 8.14
CA ASP A 96 -0.31 14.40 8.69
C ASP A 96 0.51 14.89 9.88
N SER A 97 1.12 16.06 9.72
CA SER A 97 1.80 16.86 10.74
C SER A 97 2.31 16.09 11.97
N VAL A 98 3.36 15.28 11.82
CA VAL A 98 4.31 15.23 12.95
C VAL A 98 4.98 16.60 12.94
N ARG A 99 4.64 17.47 13.91
CA ARG A 99 5.35 18.75 14.08
C ARG A 99 6.86 18.46 14.01
N PRO A 100 7.64 19.19 13.19
CA PRO A 100 9.09 19.17 13.33
C PRO A 100 9.40 19.58 14.79
N GLY A 101 9.88 18.63 15.60
CA GLY A 101 10.10 18.83 17.04
C GLY A 101 9.13 18.12 18.00
N GLY A 102 8.30 17.18 17.54
CA GLY A 102 7.59 16.28 18.45
C GLY A 102 8.57 15.38 19.21
N THR A 103 8.85 15.72 20.47
CA THR A 103 9.56 14.82 21.39
C THR A 103 8.82 13.47 21.46
N PRO A 104 9.51 12.33 21.39
CA PRO A 104 8.89 11.04 21.65
C PRO A 104 8.43 11.02 23.11
N THR A 105 7.16 11.28 23.36
CA THR A 105 6.55 11.14 24.69
C THR A 105 5.83 9.80 24.74
N GLY A 106 6.63 8.75 24.87
CA GLY A 106 6.15 7.38 25.10
C GLY A 106 7.33 6.42 25.20
N PRO A 107 7.42 5.58 26.25
CA PRO A 107 8.50 4.63 26.37
C PRO A 107 8.21 3.46 25.42
N GLY A 108 9.08 3.23 24.43
CA GLY A 108 8.98 2.02 23.63
C GLY A 108 9.52 2.14 22.23
N MET A 109 10.84 2.24 22.08
CA MET A 109 11.47 1.52 20.99
C MET A 109 11.19 0.03 21.22
N ALA A 110 10.33 -0.57 20.40
CA ALA A 110 10.18 -2.02 20.36
C ALA A 110 10.19 -2.46 18.90
N TRP A 111 11.35 -2.92 18.46
CA TRP A 111 11.44 -3.83 17.33
C TRP A 111 10.68 -5.10 17.72
N TYR A 112 9.56 -5.41 17.05
CA TYR A 112 8.92 -6.72 17.19
C TYR A 112 9.23 -7.57 15.97
N SER A 113 10.26 -8.40 16.10
CA SER A 113 10.46 -9.60 15.26
C SER A 113 9.57 -10.72 15.80
N GLY A 114 8.39 -10.93 15.21
CA GLY A 114 7.64 -12.16 15.42
C GLY A 114 8.19 -13.29 14.56
N VAL A 115 9.02 -14.15 15.14
CA VAL A 115 9.20 -15.55 14.73
C VAL A 115 8.19 -16.34 15.54
N SER A 116 7.27 -17.04 14.88
CA SER A 116 6.31 -17.93 15.52
C SER A 116 6.89 -19.35 15.54
N THR A 117 7.16 -19.87 16.74
CA THR A 117 7.07 -21.30 17.04
C THR A 117 5.65 -21.66 17.41
#